data_AF-A0A6C0K8V1-F1
#
_entry.id   AF-A0A6C0K8V1-F1
#
_cell.length_a   1.000
_cell.length_b   1.000
_cell.length_c   1.000
_cell.angle_alpha   90.00
_cell.angle_beta   90.00
_cell.angle_gamma   90.00
#
_symmetry.space_group_name_H-M   'P 1'
#
loop_
_entity.id
_entity.type
_entity.pdbx_description
1 polymer ?
#
loop_
_entity_poly.entity_id
_entity_poly.type
_entity_poly.pdbx_seq_one_letter_code
_entity_poly.pdbx_strand_id
1 'polypeptide(L)'
;MKEIEQIVDMSVLNIVELQNVVTSASGVSPISYLSNQVANIGEMVDYEKKQINVNAISNFSVSPIQLYSALNLCNVSLSYNGDIFAGSDAISTGSVSESLGTPSTGYLSLGFSTGTGLAFVQGSASTFVIGTDSNVTFSGTVTAAGFVTASDGRLKRNTYPITNYETILSAVDGVRFEWAETNKSDVGVVAQSLMEVLPEAVVKGSDGYYKVDYFKIIPVLIQSVKSLQERVSLLERGFNQFQQSL
;
A
#
# COMPACT_ATOMS: atom_id res chain seq x y z
N MET A 1 52.32 89.76 -32.12
CA MET A 1 51.93 90.46 -30.88
C MET A 1 50.43 90.30 -30.78
N LYS A 2 50.00 89.41 -29.87
CA LYS A 2 48.76 89.50 -29.07
C LYS A 2 47.53 89.88 -29.88
N GLU A 3 46.75 88.94 -30.42
CA GLU A 3 45.47 88.62 -29.75
C GLU A 3 44.74 87.39 -30.32
N ILE A 4 45.37 86.54 -31.13
CA ILE A 4 44.73 85.28 -31.63
C ILE A 4 45.32 84.03 -30.97
N GLU A 5 46.29 84.18 -30.07
CA GLU A 5 46.75 83.10 -29.18
C GLU A 5 45.88 82.95 -27.91
N GLN A 6 44.85 83.79 -27.71
CA GLN A 6 44.10 83.83 -26.45
C GLN A 6 42.66 83.28 -26.53
N ILE A 7 42.26 82.68 -27.66
CA ILE A 7 40.96 81.97 -27.81
C ILE A 7 41.17 80.44 -27.91
N VAL A 8 42.41 79.96 -27.81
CA VAL A 8 42.71 78.52 -27.76
C VAL A 8 42.76 77.99 -26.31
N ASP A 9 42.65 78.87 -25.30
CA ASP A 9 42.85 78.52 -23.88
C ASP A 9 41.60 78.58 -22.99
N MET A 10 40.39 78.49 -23.55
CA MET A 10 39.21 78.25 -22.72
C MET A 10 38.29 77.21 -23.33
N SER A 11 38.17 76.10 -22.58
CA SER A 11 37.27 74.98 -22.77
C SER A 11 37.60 74.02 -23.92
N VAL A 12 38.83 73.50 -23.93
CA VAL A 12 38.94 72.05 -24.16
C VAL A 12 38.23 71.41 -22.96
N LEU A 13 36.93 71.12 -23.13
CA LEU A 13 36.21 70.28 -22.19
C LEU A 13 36.95 68.95 -22.21
N ASN A 14 37.77 68.71 -21.19
CA ASN A 14 38.35 67.40 -20.95
C ASN A 14 37.21 66.47 -20.54
N ILE A 15 36.45 66.01 -21.54
CA ILE A 15 35.61 64.82 -21.37
C ILE A 15 36.62 63.69 -21.41
N VAL A 16 37.18 63.39 -20.23
CA VAL A 16 37.80 62.09 -20.00
C VAL A 16 36.73 61.08 -20.40
N GLU A 17 37.03 60.22 -21.38
CA GLU A 17 36.17 59.07 -21.64
C GLU A 17 35.89 58.41 -20.29
N LEU A 18 34.62 58.24 -19.94
CA LEU A 18 34.21 57.57 -18.71
C LEU A 18 34.56 56.07 -18.81
N GLN A 19 35.86 55.76 -18.85
CA GLN A 19 36.35 54.42 -18.75
C GLN A 19 36.15 53.99 -17.30
N ASN A 20 35.25 53.02 -17.11
CA ASN A 20 34.86 52.43 -15.83
C ASN A 20 33.96 53.26 -14.89
N VAL A 21 33.23 54.28 -15.35
CA VAL A 21 32.19 54.86 -14.48
C VAL A 21 30.97 53.95 -14.45
N VAL A 22 30.96 53.14 -13.40
CA VAL A 22 29.81 52.41 -12.89
C VAL A 22 28.75 53.39 -12.44
N THR A 23 27.66 53.54 -13.20
CA THR A 23 26.46 54.20 -12.72
C THR A 23 25.37 53.17 -12.45
N SER A 24 25.53 52.40 -11.37
CA SER A 24 24.37 51.86 -10.67
C SER A 24 24.27 52.60 -9.34
N ALA A 25 23.06 53.00 -8.95
CA ALA A 25 22.81 53.76 -7.71
C ALA A 25 23.20 53.01 -6.41
N SER A 26 23.76 51.81 -6.54
CA SER A 26 24.21 50.91 -5.47
C SER A 26 25.73 50.66 -5.46
N GLY A 27 26.51 51.29 -6.35
CA GLY A 27 27.99 51.22 -6.33
C GLY A 27 28.61 49.93 -6.88
N VAL A 28 27.84 49.10 -7.60
CA VAL A 28 28.32 47.85 -8.21
C VAL A 28 28.27 47.97 -9.73
N SER A 29 29.38 47.71 -10.43
CA SER A 29 29.42 47.75 -11.90
C SER A 29 28.36 46.79 -12.45
N PRO A 30 27.49 47.21 -13.39
CA PRO A 30 26.63 46.26 -14.11
C PRO A 30 27.43 45.08 -14.68
N ILE A 31 28.67 45.33 -15.08
CA ILE A 31 29.62 44.31 -15.56
C ILE A 31 30.08 43.39 -14.43
N SER A 32 30.38 43.93 -13.25
CA SER A 32 30.75 43.12 -12.07
C SER A 32 29.57 42.26 -11.59
N TYR A 33 28.36 42.80 -11.62
CA TYR A 33 27.15 42.06 -11.28
C TYR A 33 26.93 40.89 -12.24
N LEU A 34 27.03 41.15 -13.56
CA LEU A 34 26.93 40.11 -14.58
C LEU A 34 28.05 39.08 -14.47
N SER A 35 29.30 39.53 -14.22
CA SER A 35 30.45 38.65 -14.02
C SER A 35 30.25 37.72 -12.83
N ASN A 36 29.68 38.21 -11.73
CA ASN A 36 29.36 37.39 -10.57
C ASN A 36 28.25 36.37 -10.89
N GLN A 37 27.22 36.78 -11.63
CA GLN A 37 26.16 35.85 -12.06
C GLN A 37 26.70 34.74 -12.96
N VAL A 38 27.59 35.07 -13.90
CA VAL A 38 28.22 34.09 -14.80
C VAL A 38 29.15 33.14 -14.04
N ALA A 39 29.92 33.65 -13.07
CA ALA A 39 30.78 32.82 -12.21
C ALA A 39 29.95 31.80 -11.41
N ASN A 40 28.84 32.24 -10.81
CA ASN A 40 27.94 31.36 -10.06
C ASN A 40 27.33 30.26 -10.94
N ILE A 41 26.97 30.56 -12.20
CA ILE A 41 26.50 29.55 -13.17
C ILE A 41 27.65 28.60 -13.57
N GLY A 42 28.87 29.10 -13.68
CA GLY A 42 30.06 28.29 -13.96
C GLY A 42 30.34 27.24 -12.87
N GLU A 43 30.10 27.58 -11.60
CA GLU A 43 30.23 26.64 -10.48
C GLU A 43 29.13 25.56 -10.44
N MET A 44 27.96 25.85 -11.04
CA MET A 44 26.82 24.93 -11.11
C MET A 44 27.04 23.77 -12.09
N VAL A 45 27.95 23.87 -13.05
CA VAL A 45 28.14 22.84 -14.08
C VAL A 45 29.55 22.26 -14.00
N ASP A 46 29.68 21.04 -13.49
CA ASP A 46 30.93 20.27 -13.55
C ASP A 46 30.92 19.45 -14.86
N TYR A 47 31.55 20.01 -15.89
CA TYR A 47 31.61 19.39 -17.22
C TYR A 47 32.39 18.08 -17.25
N GLU A 48 33.45 17.97 -16.43
CA GLU A 48 34.30 16.79 -16.35
C GLU A 48 33.55 15.60 -15.74
N LYS A 49 32.82 15.85 -14.65
CA LYS A 49 32.00 14.81 -14.00
C LYS A 49 30.63 14.65 -14.62
N LYS A 50 30.24 15.52 -15.56
CA LYS A 50 28.89 15.61 -16.13
C LYS A 50 27.82 15.77 -15.04
N GLN A 51 28.10 16.60 -14.05
CA GLN A 51 27.25 16.82 -12.88
C GLN A 51 26.78 18.27 -12.82
N ILE A 52 25.58 18.48 -12.28
CA ILE A 52 25.08 19.81 -11.92
C ILE A 52 25.21 19.94 -10.40
N ASN A 53 26.04 20.86 -9.93
CA ASN A 53 26.25 21.16 -8.51
C ASN A 53 25.09 22.02 -7.98
N VAL A 54 24.11 21.37 -7.37
CA VAL A 54 22.89 22.00 -6.87
C VAL A 54 23.08 22.78 -5.56
N ASN A 55 24.27 22.78 -4.94
CA ASN A 55 24.55 23.58 -3.75
C ASN A 55 24.30 25.08 -3.99
N ALA A 56 24.54 25.57 -5.21
CA ALA A 56 24.24 26.96 -5.60
C ALA A 56 22.75 27.24 -5.81
N ILE A 57 21.90 26.21 -5.99
CA ILE A 57 20.43 26.36 -6.09
C ILE A 57 19.82 26.76 -4.74
N SER A 58 20.47 26.40 -3.62
CA SER A 58 20.02 26.79 -2.26
C SER A 58 19.91 28.31 -2.07
N ASN A 59 20.69 29.08 -2.82
CA ASN A 59 20.67 30.54 -2.82
C ASN A 59 19.40 31.14 -3.46
N PHE A 60 18.62 30.34 -4.18
CA PHE A 60 17.35 30.75 -4.81
C PHE A 60 16.12 30.37 -3.98
N SER A 61 16.30 29.99 -2.71
CA SER A 61 15.21 29.54 -1.80
C SER A 61 14.08 30.55 -1.59
N VAL A 62 14.36 31.84 -1.73
CA VAL A 62 13.37 32.94 -1.62
C VAL A 62 12.81 33.40 -2.96
N SER A 63 13.39 32.96 -4.08
CA SER A 63 12.90 33.24 -5.45
C SER A 63 13.16 32.00 -6.30
N PRO A 64 12.26 31.01 -6.24
CA PRO A 64 12.50 29.72 -6.85
C PRO A 64 12.68 29.87 -8.37
N ILE A 65 13.61 29.08 -8.92
CA ILE A 65 13.83 28.99 -10.37
C ILE A 65 12.51 28.55 -11.01
N GLN A 66 11.95 29.42 -11.85
CA GLN A 66 10.70 29.14 -12.56
C GLN A 66 10.97 28.28 -13.79
N LEU A 67 10.19 27.21 -13.97
CA LEU A 67 10.16 26.44 -15.21
C LEU A 67 9.11 27.04 -16.14
N TYR A 68 9.54 27.61 -17.26
CA TYR A 68 8.64 28.17 -18.28
C TYR A 68 8.10 27.11 -19.26
N SER A 69 8.53 25.86 -19.12
CA SER A 69 8.06 24.71 -19.90
C SER A 69 8.23 23.42 -19.10
N ALA A 70 7.61 22.32 -19.56
CA ALA A 70 7.70 21.03 -18.90
C ALA A 70 9.17 20.53 -18.87
N LEU A 71 9.65 20.17 -17.68
CA LEU A 71 10.96 19.55 -17.49
C LEU A 71 10.82 18.03 -17.66
N ASN A 72 11.47 17.47 -18.67
CA ASN A 72 11.52 16.02 -18.85
C ASN A 72 12.68 15.44 -18.03
N LEU A 73 12.39 14.56 -17.08
CA LEU A 73 13.38 13.93 -16.23
C LEU A 73 13.50 12.45 -16.61
N CYS A 74 14.68 12.04 -17.10
CA CYS A 74 15.00 10.65 -17.38
C CYS A 74 16.22 10.21 -16.56
N ASN A 75 16.15 9.04 -15.92
CA ASN A 75 17.21 8.48 -15.07
C ASN A 75 17.65 9.39 -13.89
N VAL A 76 16.70 10.12 -13.27
CA VAL A 76 16.95 10.98 -12.11
C VAL A 76 16.33 10.38 -10.86
N SER A 77 17.05 10.40 -9.73
CA SER A 77 16.48 10.18 -8.39
C SER A 77 16.41 11.52 -7.65
N LEU A 78 15.22 11.92 -7.22
CA LEU A 78 15.05 13.05 -6.31
C LEU A 78 15.18 12.52 -4.88
N SER A 79 15.82 13.26 -3.98
CA SER A 79 15.92 12.86 -2.57
C SER A 79 15.84 14.08 -1.65
N TYR A 80 15.22 13.93 -0.48
CA TYR A 80 15.18 14.95 0.56
C TYR A 80 15.64 14.33 1.88
N ASN A 81 16.61 14.94 2.56
CA ASN A 81 17.19 14.43 3.82
C ASN A 81 17.70 12.98 3.76
N GLY A 82 18.17 12.51 2.59
CA GLY A 82 18.71 11.16 2.40
C GLY A 82 17.68 10.13 1.96
N ASP A 83 16.39 10.48 1.95
CA ASP A 83 15.32 9.62 1.45
C ASP A 83 15.02 9.94 -0.01
N ILE A 84 14.93 8.92 -0.87
CA ILE A 84 14.58 9.07 -2.28
C ILE A 84 13.09 9.44 -2.38
N PHE A 85 12.79 10.62 -2.90
CA PHE A 85 11.47 11.02 -3.40
C PHE A 85 11.25 10.34 -4.75
N ALA A 86 10.82 9.08 -4.71
CA ALA A 86 10.55 8.28 -5.91
C ALA A 86 9.23 8.72 -6.54
N GLY A 87 9.30 9.55 -7.58
CA GLY A 87 8.35 9.45 -8.71
C GLY A 87 8.93 8.43 -9.68
N SER A 88 8.67 7.14 -9.44
CA SER A 88 9.30 6.06 -10.21
C SER A 88 8.48 5.71 -11.45
N ASP A 89 8.94 6.16 -12.61
CA ASP A 89 8.78 5.40 -13.85
C ASP A 89 10.12 5.35 -14.58
N ALA A 90 10.98 4.44 -14.11
CA ALA A 90 11.43 3.36 -14.97
C ALA A 90 10.64 2.12 -14.53
N ILE A 91 9.62 1.73 -15.31
CA ILE A 91 8.88 0.48 -15.15
C ILE A 91 9.87 -0.67 -15.39
N SER A 92 10.55 -1.09 -14.33
CA SER A 92 11.30 -2.33 -14.28
C SER A 92 10.40 -3.38 -13.66
N THR A 93 10.16 -4.45 -14.41
CA THR A 93 9.56 -5.70 -13.93
C THR A 93 10.10 -6.09 -12.55
N GLY A 94 9.24 -6.03 -11.53
CA GLY A 94 9.53 -6.48 -10.17
C GLY A 94 9.44 -5.36 -9.13
N SER A 95 8.30 -5.32 -8.42
CA SER A 95 8.04 -4.50 -7.23
C SER A 95 8.03 -2.98 -7.40
N VAL A 96 6.83 -2.39 -7.43
CA VAL A 96 6.62 -0.99 -7.01
C VAL A 96 6.64 -0.98 -5.47
N SER A 97 7.26 0.01 -4.85
CA SER A 97 7.21 0.21 -3.39
C SER A 97 7.06 1.70 -3.14
N GLU A 98 5.82 2.17 -3.15
CA GLU A 98 5.48 3.52 -2.70
C GLU A 98 5.31 3.46 -1.19
N SER A 99 6.07 4.28 -0.45
CA SER A 99 5.92 4.44 1.00
C SER A 99 5.21 5.76 1.27
N LEU A 100 3.96 5.68 1.74
CA LEU A 100 3.19 6.85 2.18
C LEU A 100 3.05 6.81 3.71
N GLY A 101 3.96 7.48 4.42
CA GLY A 101 3.92 7.58 5.89
C GLY A 101 5.29 7.78 6.55
N THR A 102 5.31 8.36 7.75
CA THR A 102 6.53 8.45 8.58
C THR A 102 6.71 7.17 9.43
N PRO A 103 7.94 6.83 9.85
CA PRO A 103 8.25 5.58 10.56
C PRO A 103 7.44 5.31 11.83
N SER A 104 6.78 6.34 12.41
CA SER A 104 6.04 6.23 13.67
C SER A 104 4.56 5.84 13.54
N THR A 105 3.98 5.81 12.33
CA THR A 105 2.53 5.57 12.13
C THR A 105 2.19 4.45 11.15
N GLY A 106 3.20 3.69 10.71
CA GLY A 106 3.05 2.68 9.67
C GLY A 106 3.11 3.31 8.28
N TYR A 107 3.78 2.63 7.36
CA TYR A 107 3.78 2.98 5.94
C TYR A 107 2.87 2.01 5.20
N LEU A 108 2.10 2.48 4.23
CA LEU A 108 1.48 1.60 3.25
C LEU A 108 2.56 1.22 2.25
N SER A 109 2.91 -0.07 2.14
CA SER A 109 3.73 -0.60 1.03
C SER A 109 2.83 -1.43 0.12
N LEU A 110 2.81 -1.12 -1.18
CA LEU A 110 2.08 -1.84 -2.22
C LEU A 110 3.07 -2.59 -3.11
N GLY A 111 3.49 -3.78 -2.68
CA GLY A 111 4.43 -4.61 -3.41
C GLY A 111 3.72 -5.57 -4.38
N PHE A 112 4.09 -5.53 -5.66
CA PHE A 112 3.81 -6.60 -6.63
C PHE A 112 5.04 -7.51 -6.72
N SER A 113 5.11 -8.55 -5.90
CA SER A 113 6.14 -9.58 -6.02
C SER A 113 5.62 -10.72 -6.90
N THR A 114 6.46 -11.17 -7.84
CA THR A 114 6.21 -12.39 -8.60
C THR A 114 6.03 -13.56 -7.62
N GLY A 115 4.79 -14.02 -7.43
CA GLY A 115 4.45 -15.16 -6.58
C GLY A 115 3.75 -14.84 -5.25
N THR A 116 3.56 -13.57 -4.85
CA THR A 116 2.95 -13.25 -3.53
C THR A 116 1.68 -12.38 -3.58
N GLY A 117 1.17 -12.00 -4.76
CA GLY A 117 -0.03 -11.18 -4.86
C GLY A 117 0.15 -9.75 -4.35
N LEU A 118 -0.93 -9.07 -3.95
CA LEU A 118 -0.93 -7.72 -3.37
C LEU A 118 -0.94 -7.82 -1.84
N ALA A 119 -0.04 -7.11 -1.14
CA ALA A 119 0.00 -7.09 0.33
C ALA A 119 0.00 -5.68 0.88
N PHE A 120 -0.65 -5.49 2.04
CA PHE A 120 -0.57 -4.31 2.88
C PHE A 120 0.23 -4.71 4.11
N VAL A 121 1.33 -4.00 4.36
CA VAL A 121 2.31 -4.34 5.40
C VAL A 121 2.36 -3.22 6.43
N GLN A 122 2.33 -3.57 7.72
CA GLN A 122 2.59 -2.65 8.82
C GLN A 122 3.83 -3.13 9.57
N GLY A 123 4.93 -2.36 9.52
CA GLY A 123 6.20 -2.78 10.10
C GLY A 123 6.79 -3.98 9.36
N SER A 124 6.83 -5.14 10.00
CA SER A 124 7.29 -6.41 9.40
C SER A 124 6.16 -7.44 9.18
N ALA A 125 4.91 -7.08 9.50
CA ALA A 125 3.76 -7.99 9.39
C ALA A 125 2.85 -7.59 8.22
N SER A 126 2.48 -8.57 7.38
CA SER A 126 1.43 -8.39 6.36
C SER A 126 0.07 -8.47 7.04
N THR A 127 -0.73 -7.40 6.96
CA THR A 127 -2.04 -7.31 7.64
C THR A 127 -3.21 -7.69 6.72
N PHE A 128 -3.06 -7.47 5.42
CA PHE A 128 -4.01 -7.84 4.37
C PHE A 128 -3.27 -8.28 3.12
N VAL A 129 -3.63 -9.43 2.55
CA VAL A 129 -2.98 -10.00 1.36
C VAL A 129 -4.03 -10.52 0.39
N ILE A 130 -4.00 -10.06 -0.86
CA ILE A 130 -4.72 -10.66 -1.99
C ILE A 130 -3.75 -11.57 -2.72
N GLY A 131 -3.89 -12.88 -2.54
CA GLY A 131 -3.05 -13.89 -3.16
C GLY A 131 -3.33 -14.08 -4.66
N THR A 132 -2.36 -14.66 -5.38
CA THR A 132 -2.52 -15.03 -6.80
C THR A 132 -3.48 -16.19 -7.02
N ASP A 133 -3.84 -16.90 -5.96
CA ASP A 133 -4.87 -17.94 -5.90
C ASP A 133 -6.29 -17.38 -5.77
N SER A 134 -6.46 -16.06 -5.95
CA SER A 134 -7.73 -15.34 -5.76
C SER A 134 -8.27 -15.40 -4.34
N ASN A 135 -7.42 -15.71 -3.36
CA ASN A 135 -7.77 -15.69 -1.94
C ASN A 135 -7.38 -14.35 -1.30
N VAL A 136 -8.08 -13.97 -0.23
CA VAL A 136 -7.76 -12.79 0.57
C VAL A 136 -7.54 -13.21 2.01
N THR A 137 -6.38 -12.90 2.56
CA THR A 137 -5.99 -13.24 3.94
C THR A 137 -5.84 -11.97 4.78
N PHE A 138 -6.41 -12.01 5.99
CA PHE A 138 -6.24 -10.97 7.01
C PHE A 138 -5.48 -11.56 8.19
N SER A 139 -4.55 -10.81 8.78
CA SER A 139 -3.81 -11.25 9.97
C SER A 139 -4.60 -11.08 11.28
N GLY A 140 -5.82 -10.53 11.23
CA GLY A 140 -6.64 -10.22 12.38
C GLY A 140 -8.14 -10.43 12.12
N THR A 141 -8.96 -9.85 12.99
CA THR A 141 -10.42 -10.00 12.92
C THR A 141 -11.02 -9.18 11.78
N VAL A 142 -11.89 -9.82 10.98
CA VAL A 142 -12.69 -9.16 9.95
C VAL A 142 -14.08 -8.87 10.50
N THR A 143 -14.43 -7.59 10.60
CA THR A 143 -15.78 -7.13 10.96
C THR A 143 -16.49 -6.61 9.71
N ALA A 144 -17.66 -7.16 9.40
CA ALA A 144 -18.46 -6.76 8.25
C ALA A 144 -19.94 -6.62 8.64
N ALA A 145 -20.70 -5.80 7.91
CA ALA A 145 -22.15 -5.71 8.08
C ALA A 145 -22.87 -7.03 7.72
N GLY A 146 -22.26 -7.85 6.85
CA GLY A 146 -22.73 -9.19 6.54
C GLY A 146 -21.75 -9.97 5.66
N PHE A 147 -21.78 -11.29 5.79
CA PHE A 147 -21.05 -12.23 4.93
C PHE A 147 -22.05 -12.91 3.99
N VAL A 148 -22.10 -12.46 2.73
CA VAL A 148 -23.02 -12.99 1.71
C VAL A 148 -22.22 -13.85 0.72
N THR A 149 -22.62 -15.11 0.57
CA THR A 149 -21.97 -16.08 -0.33
C THR A 149 -22.89 -16.49 -1.47
N ALA A 150 -22.33 -16.78 -2.65
CA ALA A 150 -23.10 -17.25 -3.79
C ALA A 150 -23.68 -18.66 -3.53
N SER A 151 -24.99 -18.83 -3.72
CA SER A 151 -25.68 -20.11 -3.46
C SER A 151 -26.84 -20.40 -4.42
N ASP A 152 -26.94 -19.65 -5.53
CA ASP A 152 -27.98 -19.81 -6.56
C ASP A 152 -27.99 -21.25 -7.11
N GLY A 153 -29.18 -21.84 -7.24
CA GLY A 153 -29.35 -23.21 -7.73
C GLY A 153 -28.81 -23.43 -9.14
N ARG A 154 -28.77 -22.38 -9.99
CA ARG A 154 -28.21 -22.43 -11.35
C ARG A 154 -26.69 -22.57 -11.36
N LEU A 155 -26.02 -22.21 -10.26
CA LEU A 155 -24.58 -22.37 -10.08
C LEU A 155 -24.22 -23.76 -9.53
N LYS A 156 -25.21 -24.61 -9.26
CA LYS A 156 -25.04 -25.95 -8.68
C LYS A 156 -25.43 -27.03 -9.68
N ARG A 157 -24.75 -28.17 -9.60
CA ARG A 157 -25.06 -29.40 -10.35
C ARG A 157 -24.99 -30.58 -9.40
N ASN A 158 -25.74 -31.65 -9.71
CA ASN A 158 -25.71 -32.92 -8.96
C ASN A 158 -25.94 -32.73 -7.45
N THR A 159 -27.05 -32.09 -7.07
CA THR A 159 -27.41 -31.87 -5.67
C THR A 159 -28.07 -33.12 -5.08
N TYR A 160 -27.49 -33.66 -4.00
CA TYR A 160 -28.03 -34.81 -3.27
C TYR A 160 -28.21 -34.46 -1.79
N PRO A 161 -29.14 -35.12 -1.08
CA PRO A 161 -29.27 -34.95 0.36
C PRO A 161 -28.01 -35.47 1.09
N ILE A 162 -27.60 -34.78 2.15
CA ILE A 162 -26.59 -35.27 3.09
C ILE A 162 -27.25 -36.36 3.94
N THR A 163 -26.78 -37.60 3.84
CA THR A 163 -27.38 -38.76 4.53
C THR A 163 -26.55 -39.26 5.71
N ASN A 164 -25.24 -38.99 5.72
CA ASN A 164 -24.29 -39.40 6.77
C ASN A 164 -24.14 -38.37 7.90
N TYR A 165 -25.13 -37.49 8.10
CA TYR A 165 -25.07 -36.40 9.07
C TYR A 165 -24.90 -36.90 10.52
N GLU A 166 -25.49 -38.04 10.87
CA GLU A 166 -25.32 -38.63 12.21
C GLU A 166 -23.88 -39.06 12.43
N THR A 167 -23.27 -39.74 11.46
CA THR A 167 -21.86 -40.15 11.52
C THR A 167 -20.95 -38.94 11.66
N ILE A 168 -21.16 -37.90 10.85
CA ILE A 168 -20.37 -36.67 10.90
C ILE A 168 -20.47 -36.02 12.29
N LEU A 169 -21.69 -35.81 12.79
CA LEU A 169 -21.89 -35.13 14.08
C LEU A 169 -21.48 -35.98 15.29
N SER A 170 -21.52 -37.30 15.18
CA SER A 170 -21.06 -38.19 16.26
C SER A 170 -19.54 -38.21 16.43
N ALA A 171 -18.79 -37.82 15.39
CA ALA A 171 -17.32 -37.83 15.39
C ALA A 171 -16.70 -36.46 15.73
N VAL A 172 -17.52 -35.40 15.83
CA VAL A 172 -17.04 -34.03 16.03
C VAL A 172 -17.60 -33.48 17.33
N ASP A 173 -16.70 -33.19 18.26
CA ASP A 173 -17.03 -32.54 19.52
C ASP A 173 -16.89 -31.02 19.43
N GLY A 174 -17.86 -30.32 20.03
CA GLY A 174 -17.69 -28.91 20.38
C GLY A 174 -16.78 -28.80 21.60
N VAL A 175 -15.64 -28.14 21.46
CA VAL A 175 -14.61 -28.04 22.49
C VAL A 175 -14.44 -26.60 22.98
N ARG A 176 -14.10 -26.46 24.26
CA ARG A 176 -13.50 -25.24 24.81
C ARG A 176 -11.99 -25.41 24.78
N PHE A 177 -11.27 -24.38 24.36
CA PHE A 177 -9.82 -24.43 24.27
C PHE A 177 -9.19 -23.08 24.61
N GLU A 178 -7.87 -23.06 24.77
CA GLU A 178 -7.09 -21.84 24.92
C GLU A 178 -6.07 -21.74 23.79
N TRP A 179 -5.92 -20.54 23.23
CA TRP A 179 -4.93 -20.28 22.19
C TRP A 179 -3.52 -20.35 22.78
N ALA A 180 -2.65 -21.21 22.23
CA ALA A 180 -1.30 -21.43 22.74
C ALA A 180 -0.44 -20.16 22.86
N GLU A 181 -0.62 -19.19 21.95
CA GLU A 181 0.16 -17.95 21.95
C GLU A 181 -0.38 -16.89 22.93
N THR A 182 -1.69 -16.89 23.22
CA THR A 182 -2.34 -15.78 23.94
C THR A 182 -2.99 -16.21 25.26
N ASN A 183 -3.10 -17.52 25.53
CA ASN A 183 -3.87 -18.11 26.63
C ASN A 183 -5.33 -17.64 26.68
N LYS A 184 -5.86 -17.11 25.57
CA LYS A 184 -7.24 -16.64 25.50
C LYS A 184 -8.16 -17.84 25.31
N SER A 185 -9.17 -17.98 26.18
CA SER A 185 -10.18 -19.02 26.06
C SER A 185 -11.14 -18.75 24.89
N ASP A 186 -11.52 -19.81 24.19
CA ASP A 186 -12.44 -19.78 23.06
C ASP A 186 -13.24 -21.10 22.94
N VAL A 187 -14.18 -21.16 22.01
CA VAL A 187 -15.02 -22.33 21.72
C VAL A 187 -15.01 -22.62 20.23
N GLY A 188 -14.92 -23.89 19.86
CA GLY A 188 -14.96 -24.29 18.47
C GLY A 188 -14.90 -25.80 18.30
N VAL A 189 -14.28 -26.22 17.21
CA VAL A 189 -14.08 -27.63 16.84
C VAL A 189 -12.61 -27.86 16.50
N VAL A 190 -12.15 -29.09 16.64
CA VAL A 190 -10.79 -29.48 16.23
C VAL A 190 -10.81 -29.82 14.73
N ALA A 191 -9.97 -29.15 13.95
CA ALA A 191 -9.94 -29.31 12.49
C ALA A 191 -9.64 -30.75 12.05
N GLN A 192 -8.77 -31.45 12.79
CA GLN A 192 -8.39 -32.84 12.50
C GLN A 192 -9.55 -33.81 12.69
N SER A 193 -10.43 -33.59 13.68
CA SER A 193 -11.64 -34.40 13.87
C SER A 193 -12.60 -34.27 12.69
N LEU A 194 -12.71 -33.07 12.10
CA LEU A 194 -13.51 -32.84 10.90
C LEU A 194 -12.89 -33.44 9.64
N MET A 195 -11.56 -33.55 9.56
CA MET A 195 -10.87 -34.03 8.36
C MET A 195 -11.27 -35.45 7.96
N GLU A 196 -11.57 -36.31 8.94
CA GLU A 196 -11.92 -37.71 8.68
C GLU A 196 -13.37 -37.88 8.19
N VAL A 197 -14.27 -37.00 8.63
CA VAL A 197 -15.72 -37.17 8.41
C VAL A 197 -16.36 -36.12 7.50
N LEU A 198 -15.79 -34.92 7.44
CA LEU A 198 -16.24 -33.78 6.63
C LEU A 198 -15.03 -32.99 6.09
N PRO A 199 -14.17 -33.62 5.27
CA PRO A 199 -12.93 -33.02 4.77
C PRO A 199 -13.14 -31.70 4.01
N GLU A 200 -14.30 -31.52 3.37
CA GLU A 200 -14.67 -30.29 2.66
C GLU A 200 -14.82 -29.06 3.54
N ALA A 201 -14.93 -29.24 4.87
CA ALA A 201 -14.96 -28.17 5.85
C ALA A 201 -13.55 -27.76 6.33
N VAL A 202 -12.50 -28.46 5.90
CA VAL A 202 -11.13 -28.24 6.38
C VAL A 202 -10.23 -27.77 5.25
N VAL A 203 -9.54 -26.65 5.47
CA VAL A 203 -8.59 -26.06 4.54
C VAL A 203 -7.21 -26.07 5.17
N LYS A 204 -6.20 -26.56 4.44
CA LYS A 204 -4.81 -26.43 4.88
C LYS A 204 -4.25 -25.08 4.43
N GLY A 205 -3.86 -24.24 5.39
CA GLY A 205 -3.21 -22.97 5.11
C GLY A 205 -1.81 -23.15 4.53
N SER A 206 -1.29 -22.10 3.89
CA SER A 206 0.11 -22.03 3.43
C SER A 206 1.12 -22.10 4.60
N ASP A 207 0.67 -21.71 5.79
CA ASP A 207 1.36 -21.85 7.09
C ASP A 207 1.46 -23.31 7.58
N GLY A 208 0.79 -24.25 6.91
CA GLY A 208 0.76 -25.67 7.27
C GLY A 208 -0.31 -26.03 8.30
N TYR A 209 -0.99 -25.04 8.90
CA TYR A 209 -2.06 -25.27 9.87
C TYR A 209 -3.41 -25.53 9.19
N TYR A 210 -4.22 -26.38 9.80
CA TYR A 210 -5.58 -26.64 9.34
C TYR A 210 -6.56 -25.58 9.87
N LYS A 211 -7.44 -25.11 8.99
CA LYS A 211 -8.45 -24.08 9.22
C LYS A 211 -9.82 -24.67 8.91
N VAL A 212 -10.88 -24.21 9.60
CA VAL A 212 -12.24 -24.75 9.45
C VAL A 212 -13.15 -23.71 8.78
N ASP A 213 -13.82 -24.11 7.69
CA ASP A 213 -14.94 -23.38 7.11
C ASP A 213 -16.24 -23.79 7.84
N TYR A 214 -16.59 -23.04 8.88
CA TYR A 214 -17.78 -23.28 9.68
C TYR A 214 -19.08 -23.23 8.86
N PHE A 215 -19.13 -22.53 7.72
CA PHE A 215 -20.34 -22.51 6.88
C PHE A 215 -20.66 -23.88 6.27
N LYS A 216 -19.66 -24.76 6.12
CA LYS A 216 -19.85 -26.13 5.61
C LYS A 216 -20.49 -27.07 6.63
N ILE A 217 -20.42 -26.73 7.92
CA ILE A 217 -21.02 -27.53 8.99
C ILE A 217 -22.54 -27.30 9.06
N ILE A 218 -23.01 -26.09 8.70
CA ILE A 218 -24.42 -25.68 8.81
C ILE A 218 -25.38 -26.62 8.04
N PRO A 219 -25.14 -26.99 6.77
CA PRO A 219 -25.99 -27.95 6.06
C PRO A 219 -26.14 -29.31 6.74
N VAL A 220 -25.09 -29.80 7.42
CA VAL A 220 -25.12 -31.05 8.18
C VAL A 220 -26.05 -30.91 9.39
N LEU A 221 -25.93 -29.80 10.12
CA LEU A 221 -26.81 -29.48 11.25
C LEU A 221 -28.27 -29.37 10.83
N ILE A 222 -28.55 -28.79 9.66
CA ILE A 222 -29.92 -28.72 9.12
C ILE A 222 -30.53 -30.12 8.93
N GLN A 223 -29.78 -31.09 8.40
CA GLN A 223 -30.30 -32.44 8.24
C GLN A 223 -30.49 -33.16 9.57
N SER A 224 -29.59 -32.94 10.52
CA SER A 224 -29.76 -33.47 11.88
C SER A 224 -31.03 -32.95 12.55
N VAL A 225 -31.29 -31.63 12.47
CA VAL A 225 -32.51 -31.03 13.03
C VAL A 225 -33.76 -31.58 12.34
N LYS A 226 -33.76 -31.74 11.02
CA LYS A 226 -34.88 -32.34 10.28
C LYS A 226 -35.15 -33.79 10.72
N SER A 227 -34.09 -34.59 10.87
CA SER A 227 -34.19 -35.97 11.35
C SER A 227 -34.73 -36.04 12.78
N LEU A 228 -34.24 -35.17 13.67
CA LEU A 228 -34.74 -35.03 15.03
C LEU A 228 -36.24 -34.68 15.05
N GLN A 229 -36.66 -33.71 14.23
CA GLN A 229 -38.08 -33.33 14.11
C GLN A 229 -38.96 -34.48 13.61
N GLU A 230 -38.47 -35.27 12.65
CA GLU A 230 -39.18 -36.45 12.14
C GLU A 230 -39.36 -37.50 13.25
N ARG A 231 -38.28 -37.82 13.98
CA ARG A 231 -38.31 -38.78 15.09
C ARG A 231 -39.28 -38.34 16.19
N VAL A 232 -39.26 -37.07 16.58
CA VAL A 232 -40.20 -36.50 17.56
C VAL A 232 -41.64 -36.64 17.06
N SER A 233 -41.90 -36.27 15.80
CA SER A 233 -43.24 -36.37 15.21
C SER A 233 -43.77 -37.81 15.14
N LEU A 234 -42.89 -38.79 14.95
CA LEU A 234 -43.26 -40.21 14.97
C LEU A 234 -43.58 -40.68 16.40
N LEU A 235 -42.78 -40.28 17.38
CA LEU A 235 -43.00 -40.61 18.79
C LEU A 235 -44.32 -40.02 19.31
N GLU A 236 -44.60 -38.74 19.00
CA GLU A 236 -45.86 -38.08 19.40
C GLU A 236 -47.08 -38.75 18.76
N ARG A 237 -47.00 -39.14 17.49
CA ARG A 237 -48.07 -39.90 16.82
C ARG A 237 -48.32 -41.25 17.49
N GLY A 238 -47.25 -42.00 17.80
CA GLY A 238 -47.36 -43.28 18.49
C GLY A 238 -47.98 -43.13 19.88
N PHE A 239 -47.57 -42.11 20.63
CA PHE A 239 -48.13 -41.80 21.95
C PHE A 239 -49.63 -41.48 21.87
N ASN A 240 -50.05 -40.65 20.90
CA ASN A 240 -51.46 -40.28 20.72
C ASN A 240 -52.34 -41.48 20.30
N GLN A 241 -51.83 -42.35 19.44
CA GLN A 241 -52.53 -43.59 19.05
C GLN A 241 -52.71 -44.53 20.25
N PHE A 242 -51.67 -44.67 21.08
CA PHE A 242 -51.75 -45.47 22.29
C PHE A 242 -52.79 -44.91 23.28
N GLN A 243 -52.81 -43.59 23.50
CA GLN A 243 -53.80 -42.92 24.35
C GLN A 243 -55.25 -43.14 23.88
N GLN A 244 -55.50 -43.20 22.57
CA GLN A 244 -56.84 -43.46 22.01
C GLN A 244 -57.27 -44.93 22.12
N SER A 245 -56.33 -45.85 22.38
CA SER A 245 -56.60 -47.29 22.49
C SER A 245 -56.88 -47.78 23.91
N LEU A 246 -56.71 -46.90 24.92
CA LEU A 246 -57.04 -47.11 26.33
C LEU A 246 -58.48 -46.68 26.63
#